data_AF-A0A1C2G3T8-F1
#
_entry.id   AF-A0A1C2G3T8-F1
#
_cell.length_a   1.000
_cell.length_b   1.000
_cell.length_c   1.000
_cell.angle_alpha   90.00
_cell.angle_beta   90.00
_cell.angle_gamma   90.00
#
_symmetry.space_group_name_H-M   'P 1'
#
loop_
_entity.id
_entity.type
_entity.pdbx_description
1 polymer ?
#
loop_
_entity_poly.entity_id
_entity_poly.type
_entity_poly.pdbx_seq_one_letter_code
_entity_poly.pdbx_strand_id
1 'polypeptide(L)'
;MAAGGAQARSADNTRLWTFVRHTTAIREGRHHARLYMFFDPNCPYCHDLYEALQPIIRAQGLGVRFVPVGILALSSYGKAAALLEARHPQTAMARMEAGFHGGRGAIRPRRATASVARALLYNVRLFEAAGARGVPFVVYKTRAGHVHTVTGDPPAAVLAGIVARITGRPRSTPRTATR
;
A
#
# COMPACT_ATOMS: atom_id res chain seq x y z
N MET A 1 -30.25 1.75 16.14
CA MET A 1 -29.59 0.52 15.64
C MET A 1 -28.31 0.76 14.80
N ALA A 2 -27.73 1.97 14.77
CA ALA A 2 -26.54 2.28 13.94
C ALA A 2 -25.17 1.94 14.58
N ALA A 3 -25.11 1.71 15.90
CA ALA A 3 -23.86 1.42 16.61
C ALA A 3 -23.27 0.03 16.26
N GLY A 4 -24.12 -0.96 16.00
CA GLY A 4 -23.67 -2.34 15.72
C GLY A 4 -22.82 -2.47 14.47
N GLY A 5 -23.15 -1.74 13.39
CA GLY A 5 -22.40 -1.81 12.13
C GLY A 5 -21.05 -1.07 12.16
N ALA A 6 -20.87 -0.09 13.05
CA ALA A 6 -19.57 0.56 13.24
C ALA A 6 -18.63 -0.27 14.14
N GLN A 7 -19.18 -0.90 15.18
CA GLN A 7 -18.46 -1.82 16.06
C GLN A 7 -18.02 -3.09 15.32
N ALA A 8 -18.89 -3.67 14.49
CA ALA A 8 -18.54 -4.85 13.68
C ALA A 8 -17.40 -4.53 12.70
N ARG A 9 -17.52 -3.43 11.94
CA ARG A 9 -16.45 -2.96 11.03
C ARG A 9 -15.13 -2.68 11.74
N SER A 10 -15.15 -2.19 12.97
CA SER A 10 -13.92 -1.93 13.73
C SER A 10 -13.27 -3.23 14.23
N ALA A 11 -14.07 -4.22 14.63
CA ALA A 11 -13.59 -5.57 14.96
C ALA A 11 -12.98 -6.27 13.74
N ASP A 12 -13.66 -6.20 12.58
CA ASP A 12 -13.17 -6.77 11.32
C ASP A 12 -11.86 -6.13 10.87
N ASN A 13 -11.77 -4.80 10.93
CA ASN A 13 -10.52 -4.10 10.61
C ASN A 13 -9.38 -4.46 11.57
N THR A 14 -9.68 -4.71 12.84
CA THR A 14 -8.68 -5.16 13.82
C THR A 14 -8.16 -6.56 13.49
N ARG A 15 -9.04 -7.46 13.03
CA ARG A 15 -8.65 -8.77 12.51
C ARG A 15 -7.82 -8.65 11.24
N LEU A 16 -8.25 -7.82 10.27
CA LEU A 16 -7.50 -7.52 9.05
C LEU A 16 -6.08 -7.02 9.36
N TRP A 17 -5.92 -6.15 10.35
CA TRP A 17 -4.60 -5.69 10.78
C TRP A 17 -3.70 -6.82 11.29
N THR A 18 -4.27 -7.87 11.87
CA THR A 18 -3.50 -9.04 12.28
C THR A 18 -2.94 -9.75 11.06
N PHE A 19 -3.79 -10.04 10.07
CA PHE A 19 -3.41 -10.76 8.85
C PHE A 19 -2.50 -9.96 7.92
N VAL A 20 -2.69 -8.64 7.80
CA VAL A 20 -1.88 -7.81 6.91
C VAL A 20 -0.41 -7.77 7.32
N ARG A 21 -0.11 -7.95 8.61
CA ARG A 21 1.29 -8.05 9.10
C ARG A 21 2.02 -9.30 8.61
N HIS A 22 1.29 -10.31 8.14
CA HIS A 22 1.85 -11.55 7.60
C HIS A 22 1.98 -11.52 6.06
N THR A 23 1.56 -10.46 5.38
CA THR A 23 1.76 -10.34 3.93
C THR A 23 3.24 -10.26 3.60
N THR A 24 3.65 -10.85 2.48
CA THR A 24 4.96 -10.57 1.91
C THR A 24 4.89 -9.26 1.14
N ALA A 25 5.74 -8.30 1.52
CA ALA A 25 5.64 -6.93 1.07
C ALA A 25 7.01 -6.28 0.92
N ILE A 26 7.07 -5.23 0.11
CA ILE A 26 8.26 -4.39 -0.07
C ILE A 26 8.21 -3.31 1.01
N ARG A 27 9.30 -3.17 1.76
CA ARG A 27 9.41 -2.24 2.90
C ARG A 27 10.00 -0.91 2.47
N GLU A 28 9.35 0.17 2.89
CA GLU A 28 9.92 1.51 2.87
C GLU A 28 9.70 2.24 4.20
N GLY A 29 10.60 3.18 4.50
CA GLY A 29 10.55 3.98 5.72
C GLY A 29 10.86 3.19 6.99
N ARG A 30 10.17 3.52 8.08
CA ARG A 30 10.45 2.94 9.40
C ARG A 30 10.18 1.44 9.46
N HIS A 31 10.91 0.77 10.36
CA HIS A 31 10.78 -0.66 10.60
C HIS A 31 9.35 -1.08 10.94
N HIS A 32 8.68 -0.35 11.83
CA HIS A 32 7.27 -0.64 12.17
C HIS A 32 6.33 0.01 11.16
N ALA A 33 5.68 -0.84 10.35
CA ALA A 33 4.69 -0.41 9.38
C ALA A 33 3.43 0.13 10.07
N ARG A 34 2.94 1.28 9.60
CA ARG A 34 1.66 1.86 10.00
C ARG A 34 0.66 1.93 8.85
N LEU A 35 1.14 1.68 7.63
CA LEU A 35 0.37 1.68 6.40
C LEU A 35 0.80 0.49 5.53
N TYR A 36 -0.18 -0.28 5.07
CA TYR A 36 -0.03 -1.32 4.06
C TYR A 36 -0.82 -0.87 2.83
N MET A 37 -0.20 -0.95 1.66
CA MET A 37 -0.82 -0.60 0.39
C MET A 37 -0.78 -1.83 -0.50
N PHE A 38 -1.93 -2.43 -0.74
CA PHE A 38 -2.10 -3.46 -1.76
C PHE A 38 -2.10 -2.77 -3.12
N PHE A 39 -1.23 -3.23 -4.01
CA PHE A 39 -0.99 -2.57 -5.29
C PHE A 39 -0.75 -3.56 -6.42
N ASP A 40 -1.00 -3.10 -7.65
CA ASP A 40 -0.67 -3.83 -8.86
C ASP A 40 0.41 -3.08 -9.66
N PRO A 41 1.46 -3.75 -10.16
CA PRO A 41 2.51 -3.12 -10.98
C PRO A 41 2.06 -2.43 -12.27
N ASN A 42 0.83 -2.66 -12.73
CA ASN A 42 0.26 -2.04 -13.93
C ASN A 42 -0.91 -1.11 -13.60
N CYS A 43 -1.00 -0.61 -12.38
CA CYS A 43 -2.07 0.31 -11.96
C CYS A 43 -1.59 1.76 -11.92
N PRO A 44 -2.13 2.67 -12.75
CA PRO A 44 -1.81 4.10 -12.70
C PRO A 44 -2.09 4.73 -11.33
N TYR A 45 -3.23 4.43 -10.72
CA TYR A 45 -3.56 4.94 -9.38
C TYR A 45 -2.63 4.41 -8.28
N CYS A 46 -2.04 3.22 -8.46
CA CYS A 46 -1.02 2.75 -7.53
C CYS A 46 0.29 3.54 -7.70
N HIS A 47 0.64 3.86 -8.94
CA HIS A 47 1.79 4.70 -9.25
C HIS A 47 1.63 6.10 -8.61
N ASP A 48 0.49 6.76 -8.84
CA ASP A 48 0.20 8.09 -8.29
C ASP A 48 0.30 8.11 -6.75
N LEU A 49 -0.31 7.11 -6.08
CA LEU A 49 -0.24 7.00 -4.63
C LEU A 49 1.17 6.65 -4.13
N TYR A 50 1.92 5.82 -4.86
CA TYR A 50 3.32 5.53 -4.54
C TYR A 50 4.15 6.82 -4.55
N GLU A 51 4.02 7.64 -5.60
CA GLU A 51 4.74 8.92 -5.72
C GLU A 51 4.34 9.89 -4.59
N ALA A 52 3.05 10.01 -4.30
CA ALA A 52 2.54 10.87 -3.23
C ALA A 52 3.08 10.46 -1.85
N LEU A 53 3.29 9.17 -1.60
CA LEU A 53 3.84 8.65 -0.34
C LEU A 53 5.35 8.91 -0.18
N GLN A 54 6.11 9.04 -1.27
CA GLN A 54 7.57 9.21 -1.24
C GLN A 54 8.06 10.37 -0.34
N PRO A 55 7.57 11.62 -0.47
CA PRO A 55 7.99 12.70 0.42
C PRO A 55 7.59 12.45 1.89
N ILE A 56 6.45 11.79 2.14
CA ILE A 56 5.96 11.48 3.49
C ILE A 56 6.86 10.44 4.17
N ILE A 57 7.23 9.39 3.45
CA ILE A 57 8.13 8.33 3.93
C ILE A 57 9.47 8.94 4.35
N ARG A 58 10.05 9.82 3.50
CA ARG A 58 11.34 10.47 3.76
C ARG A 58 11.28 11.49 4.90
N ALA A 59 10.29 12.38 4.90
CA ALA A 59 10.26 13.53 5.83
C ALA A 59 9.59 13.23 7.18
N GLN A 60 8.62 12.32 7.21
CA GLN A 60 7.78 12.08 8.40
C GLN A 60 8.02 10.71 9.05
N GLY A 61 8.92 9.90 8.48
CA GLY A 61 9.24 8.58 8.99
C GLY A 61 8.05 7.63 8.97
N LEU A 62 7.19 7.71 7.95
CA LEU A 62 6.10 6.75 7.79
C LEU A 62 6.67 5.39 7.40
N GLY A 63 6.38 4.35 8.17
CA GLY A 63 6.68 2.96 7.78
C GLY A 63 5.58 2.42 6.86
N VAL A 64 5.92 2.12 5.62
CA VAL A 64 4.99 1.60 4.60
C VAL A 64 5.38 0.18 4.19
N ARG A 65 4.37 -0.62 3.86
CA ARG A 65 4.51 -1.93 3.22
C ARG A 65 3.69 -1.95 1.94
N PHE A 66 4.37 -2.08 0.82
CA PHE A 66 3.75 -2.23 -0.49
C PHE A 66 3.53 -3.72 -0.74
N VAL A 67 2.27 -4.14 -0.80
CA VAL A 67 1.83 -5.53 -0.88
C VAL A 67 1.39 -5.82 -2.33
N PRO A 68 2.21 -6.48 -3.16
CA PRO A 68 1.83 -6.70 -4.55
C PRO A 68 0.76 -7.79 -4.66
N VAL A 69 -0.25 -7.57 -5.50
CA VAL A 69 -1.34 -8.53 -5.78
C VAL A 69 -1.30 -9.12 -7.19
N GLY A 70 -0.93 -8.35 -8.21
CA GLY A 70 -0.69 -8.87 -9.56
C GLY A 70 -1.94 -9.37 -10.31
N ILE A 71 -3.07 -8.66 -10.23
CA ILE A 71 -4.40 -9.08 -10.70
C ILE A 71 -4.93 -8.33 -11.94
N LEU A 72 -4.32 -7.20 -12.36
CA LEU A 72 -4.95 -6.33 -13.36
C LEU A 72 -4.69 -6.72 -14.82
N ALA A 73 -3.45 -7.04 -15.16
CA ALA A 73 -3.06 -7.39 -16.53
C ALA A 73 -2.32 -8.73 -16.56
N LEU A 74 -2.23 -9.37 -17.73
CA LEU A 74 -1.51 -10.64 -17.91
C LEU A 74 -0.06 -10.58 -17.38
N SER A 75 0.60 -9.43 -17.48
CA SER A 75 1.96 -9.25 -16.97
C SER A 75 2.03 -8.94 -15.46
N SER A 76 0.93 -8.58 -14.81
CA SER A 76 0.91 -8.09 -13.44
C SER A 76 1.45 -9.10 -12.44
N TYR A 77 1.01 -10.37 -12.50
CA TYR A 77 1.50 -11.43 -11.62
C TYR A 77 3.02 -11.64 -11.76
N GLY A 78 3.51 -11.71 -13.01
CA GLY A 78 4.94 -11.90 -13.26
C GLY A 78 5.80 -10.71 -12.82
N LYS A 79 5.27 -9.48 -12.91
CA LYS A 79 5.94 -8.27 -12.40
C LYS A 79 5.95 -8.23 -10.88
N ALA A 80 4.84 -8.60 -10.24
CA ALA A 80 4.74 -8.75 -8.79
C ALA A 80 5.77 -9.77 -8.27
N ALA A 81 5.89 -10.92 -8.95
CA ALA A 81 6.92 -11.90 -8.66
C ALA A 81 8.35 -11.35 -8.85
N ALA A 82 8.58 -10.59 -9.93
CA ALA A 82 9.87 -9.95 -10.18
C ALA A 82 10.30 -9.00 -9.05
N LEU A 83 9.37 -8.23 -8.49
CA LEU A 83 9.63 -7.36 -7.37
C LEU A 83 9.97 -8.15 -6.09
N LEU A 84 9.16 -9.16 -5.73
CA LEU A 84 9.34 -9.94 -4.52
C LEU A 84 10.62 -10.80 -4.54
N GLU A 85 11.07 -11.21 -5.73
CA GLU A 85 12.29 -12.01 -5.90
C GLU A 85 13.55 -11.17 -6.21
N ALA A 86 13.43 -9.85 -6.28
CA ALA A 86 14.58 -9.00 -6.49
C ALA A 86 15.53 -9.07 -5.28
N ARG A 87 16.84 -9.04 -5.54
CA ARG A 87 17.85 -8.95 -4.46
C ARG A 87 17.65 -7.72 -3.57
N HIS A 88 17.19 -6.62 -4.18
CA HIS A 88 16.85 -5.37 -3.50
C HIS A 88 15.44 -4.93 -3.91
N PRO A 89 14.38 -5.46 -3.26
CA PRO A 89 13.00 -5.22 -3.68
C PRO A 89 12.59 -3.74 -3.69
N GLN A 90 13.07 -2.96 -2.71
CA GLN A 90 12.82 -1.52 -2.65
C GLN A 90 13.43 -0.80 -3.86
N THR A 91 14.69 -1.08 -4.20
CA THR A 91 15.35 -0.48 -5.37
C THR A 91 14.70 -0.93 -6.68
N ALA A 92 14.26 -2.19 -6.77
CA ALA A 92 13.55 -2.70 -7.93
C ALA A 92 12.18 -2.01 -8.11
N MET A 93 11.44 -1.80 -7.03
CA MET A 93 10.17 -1.07 -7.04
C MET A 93 10.38 0.38 -7.45
N ALA A 94 11.36 1.08 -6.88
CA ALA A 94 11.66 2.46 -7.26
C ALA A 94 12.02 2.61 -8.75
N ARG A 95 12.79 1.67 -9.31
CA ARG A 95 13.09 1.66 -10.76
C ARG A 95 11.87 1.35 -11.61
N MET A 96 11.03 0.42 -11.17
CA MET A 96 9.78 0.09 -11.86
C MET A 96 8.85 1.30 -11.93
N GLU A 97 8.69 2.01 -10.82
CA GLU A 97 7.82 3.19 -10.73
C GLU A 97 8.41 4.38 -11.47
N ALA A 98 9.73 4.62 -11.39
CA ALA A 98 10.38 5.70 -12.14
C ALA A 98 10.30 5.55 -13.67
N GLY A 99 10.18 4.31 -14.16
CA GLY A 99 9.95 4.03 -15.58
C GLY A 99 8.49 3.76 -15.93
N PHE A 100 7.54 4.01 -15.03
CA PHE A 100 6.13 3.76 -15.28
C PHE A 100 5.66 4.56 -16.50
N HIS A 101 5.07 3.87 -17.48
CA HIS A 101 4.61 4.50 -18.71
C HIS A 101 3.45 3.69 -19.32
N GLY A 102 2.45 4.39 -19.87
CA GLY A 102 1.34 3.75 -20.58
C GLY A 102 0.57 2.72 -19.74
N GLY A 103 0.42 2.97 -18.44
CA GLY A 103 -0.25 2.06 -17.51
C GLY A 103 0.56 0.80 -17.16
N ARG A 104 1.89 0.85 -17.27
CA ARG A 104 2.76 -0.32 -17.04
C ARG A 104 3.99 0.08 -16.25
N GLY A 105 4.23 -0.58 -15.11
CA GLY A 105 5.48 -0.46 -14.38
C GLY A 105 6.66 -1.04 -15.15
N ALA A 106 7.81 -0.37 -15.11
CA ALA A 106 9.02 -0.72 -15.85
C ALA A 106 9.83 -1.85 -15.17
N ILE A 107 9.22 -3.02 -15.06
CA ILE A 107 9.90 -4.25 -14.67
C ILE A 107 9.47 -5.38 -15.60
N ARG A 108 10.42 -6.22 -16.02
CA ARG A 108 10.12 -7.39 -16.84
C ARG A 108 9.42 -8.46 -15.97
N PRO A 109 8.31 -9.04 -16.42
CA PRO A 109 7.68 -10.12 -15.69
C PRO A 109 8.60 -11.36 -15.67
N ARG A 110 8.52 -12.14 -14.59
CA ARG A 110 9.19 -13.43 -14.48
C ARG A 110 8.25 -14.50 -13.96
N ARG A 111 8.64 -15.77 -14.13
CA ARG A 111 7.98 -16.88 -13.45
C ARG A 111 8.29 -16.82 -11.95
N ALA A 112 7.26 -16.94 -11.13
CA ALA A 112 7.39 -17.02 -9.68
C ALA A 112 7.95 -18.39 -9.26
N THR A 113 8.86 -18.37 -8.29
CA THR A 113 9.21 -19.52 -7.45
C THR A 113 8.01 -19.97 -6.63
N ALA A 114 8.04 -21.20 -6.13
CA ALA A 114 6.93 -21.75 -5.34
C ALA A 114 6.65 -20.94 -4.05
N SER A 115 7.69 -20.40 -3.41
CA SER A 115 7.53 -19.55 -2.21
C SER A 115 6.84 -18.23 -2.55
N VAL A 116 7.27 -17.56 -3.61
CA VAL A 116 6.66 -16.29 -4.05
C VAL A 116 5.24 -16.50 -4.59
N ALA A 117 4.97 -17.61 -5.27
CA ALA A 117 3.62 -17.96 -5.67
C ALA A 117 2.67 -18.10 -4.47
N ARG A 118 3.10 -18.77 -3.39
CA ARG A 118 2.33 -18.85 -2.14
C ARG A 118 2.14 -17.48 -1.49
N ALA A 119 3.17 -16.64 -1.50
CA ALA A 119 3.10 -15.30 -0.94
C ALA A 119 2.10 -14.40 -1.69
N LEU A 120 2.14 -14.41 -3.03
CA LEU A 120 1.19 -13.68 -3.86
C LEU A 120 -0.24 -14.20 -3.68
N LEU A 121 -0.43 -15.52 -3.60
CA LEU A 121 -1.72 -16.11 -3.30
C LEU A 121 -2.26 -15.65 -1.93
N TYR A 122 -1.41 -15.61 -0.90
CA TYR A 122 -1.79 -15.09 0.41
C TYR A 122 -2.21 -13.61 0.33
N ASN A 123 -1.43 -12.79 -0.38
CA ASN A 123 -1.73 -11.37 -0.58
C ASN A 123 -3.09 -11.16 -1.25
N VAL A 124 -3.37 -11.89 -2.34
CA VAL A 124 -4.65 -11.81 -3.08
C VAL A 124 -5.82 -12.30 -2.23
N ARG A 125 -5.68 -13.44 -1.55
CA ARG A 125 -6.74 -13.95 -0.67
C ARG A 125 -7.07 -12.98 0.46
N LEU A 126 -6.06 -12.34 1.04
CA LEU A 126 -6.29 -11.34 2.08
C LEU A 126 -6.95 -10.07 1.52
N PHE A 127 -6.55 -9.64 0.32
CA PHE A 127 -7.19 -8.53 -0.39
C PHE A 127 -8.68 -8.82 -0.64
N GLU A 128 -9.02 -10.00 -1.14
CA GLU A 128 -10.40 -10.46 -1.36
C GLU A 128 -11.18 -10.59 -0.05
N ALA A 129 -10.59 -11.22 0.97
CA ALA A 129 -11.22 -11.39 2.28
C ALA A 129 -11.47 -10.06 3.01
N ALA A 130 -10.67 -9.02 2.72
CA ALA A 130 -10.91 -7.66 3.19
C ALA A 130 -12.07 -6.95 2.47
N GLY A 131 -12.71 -7.60 1.48
CA GLY A 131 -13.76 -7.03 0.65
C GLY A 131 -13.25 -5.97 -0.32
N ALA A 132 -11.94 -5.94 -0.60
CA ALA A 132 -11.36 -4.96 -1.51
C ALA A 132 -11.79 -5.27 -2.95
N ARG A 133 -12.24 -4.24 -3.67
CA ARG A 133 -12.76 -4.34 -5.04
C ARG A 133 -11.86 -3.73 -6.10
N GLY A 134 -10.74 -3.14 -5.69
CA GLY A 134 -9.80 -2.48 -6.58
C GLY A 134 -8.54 -2.06 -5.86
N VAL A 135 -7.52 -1.76 -6.64
CA VAL A 135 -6.23 -1.24 -6.18
C VAL A 135 -6.07 0.24 -6.58
N PRO A 136 -5.31 1.04 -5.81
CA PRO A 136 -4.69 0.67 -4.55
C PRO A 136 -5.73 0.45 -3.44
N PHE A 137 -5.44 -0.48 -2.53
CA PHE A 137 -6.22 -0.69 -1.31
C PHE A 137 -5.31 -0.52 -0.11
N VAL A 138 -5.62 0.46 0.73
CA VAL A 138 -4.77 0.86 1.85
C VAL A 138 -5.39 0.39 3.16
N VAL A 139 -4.59 -0.24 4.00
CA VAL A 139 -4.92 -0.56 5.40
C VAL A 139 -3.94 0.20 6.29
N TYR A 140 -4.44 1.05 7.19
CA TYR A 140 -3.59 1.82 8.09
C TYR A 140 -4.07 1.79 9.54
N LYS A 141 -3.11 1.92 10.46
CA LYS A 141 -3.37 1.98 11.89
C LYS A 141 -2.99 3.35 12.43
N THR A 142 -3.96 4.07 12.98
CA THR A 142 -3.77 5.38 13.60
C THR A 142 -2.88 5.29 14.84
N ARG A 143 -2.40 6.44 15.32
CA ARG A 143 -1.69 6.55 16.60
C ARG A 143 -2.55 6.06 17.78
N ALA A 144 -3.86 6.34 17.74
CA ALA A 144 -4.84 5.87 18.72
C ALA A 144 -5.15 4.36 18.64
N GLY A 145 -4.58 3.65 17.66
CA GLY A 145 -4.73 2.20 17.53
C GLY A 145 -5.91 1.74 16.69
N HIS A 146 -6.77 2.65 16.22
CA HIS A 146 -7.85 2.32 15.29
C HIS A 146 -7.30 1.96 13.90
N VAL A 147 -7.89 0.93 13.30
CA VAL A 147 -7.55 0.44 11.96
C VAL A 147 -8.63 0.90 10.98
N HIS A 148 -8.17 1.43 9.86
CA HIS A 148 -9.03 1.92 8.78
C HIS A 148 -8.54 1.39 7.43
N THR A 149 -9.46 1.37 6.49
CA THR A 149 -9.22 1.00 5.11
C THR A 149 -9.58 2.16 4.17
N VAL A 150 -8.90 2.26 3.04
CA VAL A 150 -9.19 3.21 1.95
C VAL A 150 -9.04 2.46 0.64
N THR A 151 -9.95 2.69 -0.29
CA THR A 151 -9.92 2.09 -1.64
C THR A 151 -9.71 3.20 -2.66
N GLY A 152 -8.87 2.95 -3.66
CA GLY A 152 -8.47 3.92 -4.68
C GLY A 152 -7.38 4.87 -4.21
N ASP A 153 -6.94 5.73 -5.12
CA ASP A 153 -6.00 6.81 -4.80
C ASP A 153 -6.74 7.96 -4.09
N PRO A 154 -6.46 8.23 -2.80
CA PRO A 154 -7.12 9.30 -2.09
C PRO A 154 -6.63 10.69 -2.56
N PRO A 155 -7.52 11.69 -2.67
CA PRO A 155 -7.10 13.07 -2.89
C PRO A 155 -6.06 13.53 -1.86
N ALA A 156 -5.13 14.39 -2.25
CA ALA A 156 -4.00 14.82 -1.41
C ALA A 156 -4.40 15.29 0.00
N ALA A 157 -5.52 16.01 0.14
CA ALA A 157 -6.03 16.46 1.45
C ALA A 157 -6.46 15.28 2.35
N VAL A 158 -7.05 14.23 1.76
CA VAL A 158 -7.43 13.00 2.47
C VAL A 158 -6.18 12.23 2.87
N LEU A 159 -5.19 12.10 1.97
CA LEU A 159 -3.90 11.47 2.27
C LEU A 159 -3.19 12.18 3.43
N ALA A 160 -3.13 13.51 3.40
CA ALA A 160 -2.56 14.30 4.51
C ALA A 160 -3.30 14.06 5.83
N GLY A 161 -4.63 13.93 5.81
CA GLY A 161 -5.44 13.57 6.98
C GLY A 161 -5.12 12.17 7.52
N ILE A 162 -4.94 11.18 6.65
CA ILE A 162 -4.54 9.81 7.01
C ILE A 162 -3.16 9.84 7.70
N VAL A 163 -2.20 10.53 7.10
CA VAL A 163 -0.84 10.64 7.62
C VAL A 163 -0.82 11.34 8.99
N ALA A 164 -1.59 12.41 9.16
CA ALA A 164 -1.73 13.09 10.45
C ALA A 164 -2.27 12.16 11.53
N ARG A 165 -3.28 11.32 11.22
CA ARG A 165 -3.82 10.32 12.15
C ARG A 165 -2.83 9.20 12.49
N ILE A 166 -1.95 8.84 11.56
CA ILE A 166 -0.91 7.83 11.78
C ILE A 166 0.22 8.39 12.66
N THR A 167 0.71 9.57 12.33
CA THR A 167 1.89 10.16 12.97
C THR A 167 1.55 10.91 14.26
N GLY A 168 0.30 11.36 14.41
CA GLY A 168 -0.12 12.29 15.47
C GLY A 168 0.39 13.70 15.26
N ARG A 169 0.96 14.03 14.09
CA ARG A 169 1.39 15.39 13.74
C ARG A 169 0.23 16.16 13.10
N PRO A 170 0.10 17.48 13.34
CA PRO A 170 -0.86 18.31 12.65
C PRO A 170 -0.67 18.22 11.13
N ARG A 171 -1.74 18.42 10.35
CA ARG A 171 -1.60 18.56 8.89
C ARG A 171 -0.65 19.72 8.63
N SER A 172 0.46 19.49 7.96
CA SER A 172 1.33 20.57 7.50
C SER A 172 0.54 21.40 6.49
N THR A 173 0.15 22.61 6.87
CA THR A 173 -0.36 23.61 5.93
C THR A 173 0.74 23.88 4.89
N PRO A 174 0.40 24.06 3.60
CA PRO A 174 1.33 24.64 2.65
C PRO A 174 1.80 25.97 3.25
N ARG A 175 3.10 26.09 3.49
CA ARG A 175 3.67 27.34 4.00
C ARG A 175 3.48 28.36 2.88
N THR A 176 2.46 29.20 2.98
CA THR A 176 2.28 30.34 2.08
C THR A 176 3.59 31.10 2.12
N ALA A 177 4.29 31.16 0.99
CA ALA A 177 5.50 31.95 0.87
C ALA A 177 5.06 33.42 0.94
N THR A 178 5.09 33.99 2.14
CA THR A 178 4.99 35.43 2.30
C THR A 178 6.31 36.02 1.78
N ARG A 179 6.20 36.76 0.68
CA ARG A 179 7.24 37.67 0.17
C ARG A 179 7.42 38.83 1.14
#